data_AF-A0A0G1NRL0-F1
#
_entry.id   AF-A0A0G1NRL0-F1
#
_cell.length_a   1.000
_cell.length_b   1.000
_cell.length_c   1.000
_cell.angle_alpha   90.00
_cell.angle_beta   90.00
_cell.angle_gamma   90.00
#
_symmetry.space_group_name_H-M   'P 1'
#
loop_
_entity.id
_entity.type
_entity.pdbx_description
1 polymer ?
#
loop_
_entity_poly.entity_id
_entity_poly.type
_entity_poly.pdbx_seq_one_letter_code
_entity_poly.pdbx_strand_id
1 'polypeptide(L)'
;MKKLLIPFFISLILAVVFVGSFLAGKLSKIFVKSESGQTMENVASPTPLPPKEGEVTVLLLGYGGAGHEGGTLTDSIILLTADIKSKRASLISIPRDLWLGDAKINFAYSKGIETAKNAAA
;
A
#
# COMPACT_ATOMS: atom_id res chain seq x y z
N MET A 1 -64.82 -10.73 14.38
CA MET A 1 -63.44 -11.27 14.35
C MET A 1 -62.47 -10.52 13.42
N LYS A 2 -62.93 -9.84 12.35
CA LYS A 2 -62.05 -9.11 11.40
C LYS A 2 -61.35 -7.85 11.96
N LYS A 3 -61.87 -7.24 13.03
CA LYS A 3 -61.31 -6.02 13.66
C LYS A 3 -60.02 -6.26 14.49
N LEU A 4 -59.71 -7.52 14.82
CA LEU A 4 -58.50 -7.90 15.56
C LEU A 4 -57.34 -8.37 14.65
N LEU A 5 -57.64 -8.64 13.37
CA LEU A 5 -56.66 -9.05 12.36
C LEU A 5 -55.78 -7.88 11.89
N ILE A 6 -56.37 -6.69 11.76
CA ILE A 6 -55.67 -5.47 11.30
C ILE A 6 -54.51 -5.08 12.24
N PRO A 7 -54.68 -4.96 13.57
CA PRO A 7 -53.55 -4.62 14.45
C PRO A 7 -52.47 -5.71 14.49
N PHE A 8 -52.84 -6.99 14.28
CA PHE A 8 -51.88 -8.09 14.18
C PHE A 8 -51.01 -7.98 12.94
N PHE A 9 -51.59 -7.67 11.77
CA PHE A 9 -50.83 -7.43 10.54
C PHE A 9 -49.95 -6.18 10.63
N ILE A 10 -50.42 -5.10 11.28
CA ILE A 10 -49.61 -3.89 11.50
C ILE A 10 -48.41 -4.20 12.40
N SER A 11 -48.61 -4.94 13.48
CA SER A 11 -47.53 -5.39 14.39
C SER A 11 -46.50 -6.26 13.66
N LEU A 12 -46.97 -7.16 12.78
CA LEU A 12 -46.10 -8.02 11.98
C LEU A 12 -45.24 -7.21 11.00
N ILE A 13 -45.81 -6.23 10.32
CA ILE A 13 -45.07 -5.33 9.42
C ILE A 13 -44.03 -4.53 10.20
N LEU A 14 -44.39 -4.01 11.38
CA LEU A 14 -43.48 -3.24 12.23
C LEU A 14 -42.28 -4.09 12.69
N ALA A 15 -42.54 -5.35 13.05
CA ALA A 15 -41.50 -6.31 13.43
C ALA A 15 -40.54 -6.62 12.27
N VAL A 16 -41.06 -6.80 11.05
CA VAL A 16 -40.23 -7.04 9.86
C VAL A 16 -39.33 -5.85 9.53
N VAL A 17 -39.86 -4.62 9.62
CA VAL A 17 -39.07 -3.39 9.40
C VAL A 17 -37.98 -3.22 10.45
N PHE A 18 -38.29 -3.54 11.71
CA PHE A 18 -37.33 -3.48 12.82
C PHE A 18 -36.19 -4.50 12.65
N VAL A 19 -36.52 -5.75 12.30
CA VAL A 19 -35.52 -6.80 12.05
C VAL A 19 -34.67 -6.46 10.82
N GLY A 20 -35.29 -5.98 9.74
CA GLY A 20 -34.58 -5.55 8.53
C GLY A 20 -33.57 -4.43 8.81
N SER A 21 -33.96 -3.42 9.59
CA SER A 21 -33.07 -2.31 9.98
C SER A 21 -31.92 -2.78 10.89
N PHE A 22 -32.21 -3.70 11.82
CA PHE A 22 -31.19 -4.25 12.73
C PHE A 22 -30.14 -5.09 11.99
N LEU A 23 -30.55 -5.88 10.99
CA LEU A 23 -29.63 -6.65 10.15
C LEU A 23 -28.80 -5.74 9.23
N ALA A 24 -29.42 -4.73 8.61
CA ALA A 24 -28.73 -3.76 7.75
C ALA A 24 -27.63 -2.99 8.49
N GLY A 25 -27.88 -2.59 9.75
CA GLY A 25 -26.90 -1.90 10.59
C GLY A 25 -25.70 -2.76 11.03
N LYS A 26 -25.85 -4.10 11.07
CA LYS A 26 -24.73 -5.01 11.30
C LYS A 26 -23.92 -5.28 10.03
N LEU A 27 -24.58 -5.36 8.87
CA LEU A 27 -23.92 -5.63 7.59
C LEU A 27 -23.04 -4.45 7.12
N SER A 28 -23.45 -3.21 7.40
CA SER A 28 -22.70 -2.01 7.03
C SER A 28 -21.36 -1.86 7.76
N LYS A 29 -21.14 -2.56 8.88
CA LYS A 29 -19.85 -2.59 9.59
C LYS A 29 -18.84 -3.59 9.01
N ILE A 30 -19.26 -4.47 8.12
CA ILE A 30 -18.40 -5.47 7.47
C ILE A 30 -17.94 -4.97 6.09
N PHE A 31 -18.66 -4.01 5.50
CA PHE A 31 -18.22 -3.33 4.30
C PHE A 31 -17.16 -2.28 4.67
N VAL A 32 -15.93 -2.75 4.88
CA VAL A 32 -14.75 -1.88 4.81
C VAL A 32 -14.76 -1.31 3.40
N LYS A 33 -15.10 -0.02 3.29
CA LYS A 33 -14.86 0.74 2.07
C LYS A 33 -13.37 0.65 1.80
N SER A 34 -12.98 -0.27 0.92
CA SER A 34 -11.63 -0.33 0.40
C SER A 34 -11.44 0.97 -0.36
N GLU A 35 -10.72 1.91 0.24
CA GLU A 35 -10.10 2.99 -0.53
C GLU A 35 -9.02 2.36 -1.40
N SER A 36 -9.45 1.70 -2.47
CA SER A 36 -8.62 1.27 -3.60
C SER A 36 -8.26 2.50 -4.44
N GLY A 37 -7.65 3.48 -3.80
CA GLY A 37 -7.50 4.82 -4.30
C GLY A 37 -6.50 5.63 -3.51
N GLN A 38 -5.45 5.00 -2.97
CA GLN A 38 -4.19 5.73 -2.85
C GLN A 38 -3.64 5.89 -4.27
N THR A 39 -4.18 6.87 -5.00
CA THR A 39 -3.35 7.58 -5.97
C THR A 39 -2.08 7.93 -5.21
N MET A 40 -0.94 7.47 -5.72
CA MET A 40 0.34 7.96 -5.25
C MET A 40 0.35 9.46 -5.53
N GLU A 41 -0.19 10.23 -4.60
CA GLU A 41 -0.07 11.68 -4.57
C GLU A 41 1.42 11.94 -4.66
N ASN A 42 1.78 12.75 -5.67
CA ASN A 42 3.05 13.41 -5.85
C ASN A 42 4.15 12.87 -4.95
N VAL A 43 5.00 12.01 -5.51
CA VAL A 43 6.31 11.72 -4.92
C VAL A 43 7.00 13.06 -4.80
N ALA A 44 6.81 13.73 -3.67
CA ALA A 44 7.54 14.91 -3.30
C ALA A 44 9.00 14.54 -3.51
N SER A 45 9.71 15.32 -4.33
CA SER A 45 11.13 15.14 -4.55
C SER A 45 11.76 14.82 -3.21
N PRO A 46 12.43 13.65 -3.05
CA PRO A 46 12.86 13.19 -1.74
C PRO A 46 13.66 14.31 -1.11
N THR A 47 13.10 14.96 -0.09
CA THR A 47 13.81 16.00 0.65
C THR A 47 15.04 15.30 1.22
N PRO A 48 16.27 15.71 0.82
CA PRO A 48 17.45 15.08 1.34
C PRO A 48 17.39 15.16 2.86
N LEU A 49 17.42 14.00 3.53
CA LEU A 49 17.54 13.98 4.97
C LEU A 49 18.83 14.73 5.32
N PRO A 50 18.82 15.59 6.36
CA PRO A 50 20.03 16.26 6.79
C PRO A 50 21.11 15.20 7.03
N PRO A 51 22.32 15.36 6.46
CA PRO A 51 23.38 14.38 6.63
C PRO A 51 23.66 14.22 8.12
N LYS A 52 23.55 12.98 8.61
CA LYS A 52 23.89 12.65 9.98
C LYS A 52 25.41 12.57 10.07
N GLU A 53 26.00 13.47 10.84
CA GLU A 53 27.44 13.65 10.87
C GLU A 53 28.17 12.37 11.33
N GLY A 54 29.03 11.84 10.47
CA GLY A 54 29.77 10.60 10.70
C GLY A 54 29.04 9.32 10.26
N GLU A 55 27.85 9.43 9.67
CA GLU A 55 27.12 8.30 9.10
C GLU A 55 26.91 8.50 7.59
N VAL A 56 27.17 7.45 6.81
CA VAL A 56 26.92 7.41 5.36
C VAL A 56 25.94 6.29 5.08
N THR A 57 24.80 6.62 4.47
CA THR A 57 23.80 5.63 4.05
C THR A 57 23.71 5.57 2.54
N VAL A 58 23.85 4.38 1.98
CA VAL A 58 23.80 4.10 0.54
C VAL A 58 22.79 2.99 0.29
N LEU A 59 21.93 3.18 -0.71
CA LEU A 59 21.06 2.14 -1.22
C LEU A 59 21.77 1.41 -2.37
N LEU A 60 21.93 0.09 -2.22
CA LEU A 60 22.51 -0.79 -3.23
C LEU A 60 21.38 -1.53 -3.96
N LEU A 61 21.36 -1.44 -5.29
CA LEU A 61 20.35 -2.07 -6.15
C LEU A 61 21.03 -2.97 -7.18
N GLY A 62 20.60 -4.23 -7.27
CA GLY A 62 21.01 -5.17 -8.31
C GLY A 62 19.86 -5.48 -9.24
N TYR A 63 19.99 -5.15 -10.53
CA TYR A 63 19.00 -5.38 -11.58
C TYR A 63 19.56 -6.28 -12.70
N GLY A 64 18.66 -6.95 -13.45
CA GLY A 64 19.03 -7.98 -14.43
C GLY A 64 19.81 -7.48 -15.65
N GLY A 65 19.63 -6.21 -16.04
CA GLY A 65 20.32 -5.62 -17.18
C GLY A 65 19.50 -5.62 -18.48
N ALA A 66 20.14 -5.27 -19.59
CA ALA A 66 19.47 -5.17 -20.89
C ALA A 66 19.29 -6.54 -21.57
N GLY A 67 18.33 -6.64 -22.48
CA GLY A 67 18.21 -7.78 -23.41
C GLY A 67 17.24 -8.89 -23.00
N HIS A 68 16.42 -8.70 -21.96
CA HIS A 68 15.36 -9.64 -21.60
C HIS A 68 14.18 -8.95 -20.90
N GLU A 69 13.03 -9.63 -20.86
CA GLU A 69 11.87 -9.17 -20.09
C GLU A 69 12.21 -9.04 -18.60
N GLY A 70 11.71 -7.99 -17.96
CA GLY A 70 11.99 -7.72 -16.55
C GLY A 70 13.44 -7.28 -16.26
N GLY A 71 14.23 -6.94 -17.29
CA GLY A 71 15.62 -6.50 -17.13
C GLY A 71 15.84 -5.38 -16.12
N THR A 72 14.85 -4.49 -15.97
CA THR A 72 14.87 -3.35 -15.04
C THR A 72 14.30 -3.64 -13.65
N LEU A 73 13.94 -4.89 -13.33
CA LEU A 73 13.54 -5.25 -11.97
C LEU A 73 14.76 -5.40 -11.06
N THR A 74 14.64 -4.97 -9.80
CA THR A 74 15.73 -5.09 -8.82
C THR A 74 15.56 -6.31 -7.93
N ASP A 75 16.36 -7.34 -8.16
CA ASP A 75 16.32 -8.59 -7.39
C ASP A 75 17.07 -8.51 -6.05
N SER A 76 18.04 -7.59 -5.96
CA SER A 76 18.80 -7.32 -4.74
C SER A 76 18.59 -5.87 -4.31
N ILE A 77 18.12 -5.67 -3.08
CA ILE A 77 17.92 -4.35 -2.48
C ILE A 77 18.55 -4.39 -1.09
N ILE A 78 19.62 -3.61 -0.88
CA ILE A 78 20.36 -3.58 0.39
C ILE A 78 20.56 -2.14 0.82
N LEU A 79 20.15 -1.82 2.05
CA LEU A 79 20.50 -0.56 2.70
C LEU A 79 21.81 -0.75 3.47
N LEU A 80 22.86 -0.07 3.05
CA LEU A 80 24.15 -0.03 3.73
C LEU A 80 24.24 1.27 4.53
N THR A 81 24.46 1.17 5.83
CA THR A 81 24.79 2.31 6.69
C THR A 81 26.16 2.10 7.31
N ALA A 82 27.10 3.00 7.01
CA ALA A 82 28.43 3.03 7.58
C ALA A 82 28.51 4.15 8.64
N ASP A 83 28.78 3.76 9.88
CA ASP A 83 29.11 4.68 10.97
C ASP A 83 30.64 4.79 11.09
N ILE A 84 31.16 5.92 10.64
CA ILE A 84 32.59 6.23 10.60
C ILE A 84 33.14 6.48 12.01
N LYS A 85 32.31 7.01 12.93
CA LYS A 85 32.70 7.29 14.32
C LYS A 85 32.91 5.99 15.09
N SER A 86 32.00 5.03 14.95
CA SER A 86 32.10 3.71 15.62
C SER A 86 32.85 2.64 14.82
N LYS A 87 33.23 2.92 13.57
CA LYS A 87 33.85 1.98 12.63
C LYS A 87 33.01 0.71 12.42
N ARG A 88 31.69 0.89 12.28
CA ARG A 88 30.74 -0.20 12.07
C ARG A 88 29.98 0.00 10.78
N ALA A 89 29.57 -1.10 10.17
CA ALA A 89 28.67 -1.10 9.02
C ALA A 89 27.49 -2.03 9.29
N SER A 90 26.30 -1.57 8.93
CA SER A 90 25.06 -2.33 9.00
C SER A 90 24.51 -2.51 7.59
N LEU A 91 24.15 -3.74 7.25
CA LEU A 91 23.53 -4.09 5.98
C LEU A 91 22.15 -4.65 6.27
N ILE A 92 21.13 -4.04 5.68
CA ILE A 92 19.74 -4.49 5.79
C ILE A 92 19.28 -4.90 4.39
N SER A 93 19.10 -6.20 4.19
CA SER A 93 18.53 -6.75 2.96
C SER A 93 17.01 -6.59 2.96
N ILE A 94 16.45 -6.04 1.89
CA ILE A 94 15.02 -5.90 1.68
C ILE A 94 14.57 -6.99 0.69
N PRO A 95 13.61 -7.86 1.05
CA PRO A 95 13.11 -8.89 0.14
C PRO A 95 12.41 -8.28 -1.09
N ARG A 96 12.77 -8.75 -2.30
CA ARG A 96 12.24 -8.22 -3.58
C ARG A 96 10.72 -8.37 -3.74
N ASP A 97 10.16 -9.40 -3.10
CA ASP A 97 8.74 -9.76 -3.14
C ASP A 97 7.92 -9.09 -2.03
N LEU A 98 8.49 -8.11 -1.33
CA LEU A 98 7.72 -7.27 -0.42
C LEU A 98 6.65 -6.52 -1.22
N TRP A 99 5.39 -6.72 -0.86
CA TRP A 99 4.25 -6.07 -1.50
C TRP A 99 4.04 -4.66 -0.92
N LEU A 100 3.92 -3.67 -1.80
CA LEU A 100 3.59 -2.29 -1.51
C LEU A 100 2.35 -1.91 -2.30
N GLY A 101 1.17 -2.00 -1.65
CA GLY A 101 -0.11 -1.82 -2.33
C GLY A 101 -0.36 -2.93 -3.35
N ASP A 102 -0.37 -2.57 -4.63
CA ASP A 102 -0.66 -3.43 -5.77
C ASP A 102 0.58 -3.98 -6.49
N ALA A 103 1.79 -3.59 -6.08
CA ALA A 103 3.03 -4.00 -6.73
C ALA A 103 4.08 -4.53 -5.74
N LYS A 104 4.99 -5.37 -6.24
CA LYS A 104 6.19 -5.79 -5.51
C LYS A 104 7.23 -4.67 -5.54
N ILE A 105 8.02 -4.54 -4.46
CA ILE A 105 9.02 -3.48 -4.32
C ILE A 105 10.08 -3.49 -5.44
N ASN A 106 10.40 -4.66 -6.00
CA ASN A 106 11.36 -4.79 -7.10
C ASN A 106 10.96 -4.05 -8.39
N PHE A 107 9.67 -3.71 -8.53
CA PHE A 107 9.15 -2.94 -9.65
C PHE A 107 9.40 -1.43 -9.51
N ALA A 108 9.67 -0.93 -8.30
CA ALA A 108 9.81 0.51 -8.05
C ALA A 108 10.91 1.17 -8.90
N TYR A 109 12.04 0.49 -9.09
CA TYR A 109 13.13 0.99 -9.94
C TYR A 109 12.71 1.10 -11.41
N SER A 110 12.01 0.09 -11.94
CA SER A 110 11.46 0.12 -13.31
C SER A 110 10.50 1.30 -13.51
N LYS A 111 9.57 1.51 -12.56
CA LYS A 111 8.62 2.63 -12.57
C LYS A 111 9.32 3.99 -12.54
N GLY A 112 10.42 4.10 -11.78
CA GLY A 112 11.25 5.30 -11.72
C GLY A 112 11.91 5.62 -13.06
N ILE A 113 12.49 4.62 -13.73
CA ILE A 113 13.08 4.78 -15.08
C ILE A 113 12.02 5.21 -16.08
N GLU A 114 10.84 4.60 -16.05
CA GLU A 114 9.74 4.94 -16.96
C GLU A 114 9.27 6.38 -16.75
N THR A 115 9.05 6.78 -15.50
CA THR A 115 8.70 8.16 -15.15
C THR A 115 9.74 9.17 -15.64
N ALA A 116 11.03 8.88 -15.45
CA ALA A 116 12.12 9.74 -15.88
C ALA A 116 12.20 9.87 -17.41
N LYS A 117 11.97 8.76 -18.14
CA LYS A 117 11.89 8.77 -19.61
C LYS A 117 10.71 9.60 -20.10
N ASN A 118 9.54 9.43 -19.49
CA ASN A 118 8.33 10.16 -19.86
C ASN A 118 8.43 11.66 -19.55
N ALA A 119 9.14 12.04 -18.48
CA ALA A 119 9.40 13.45 -18.15
C ALA A 119 10.43 14.12 -19.09
N ALA A 120 11.23 13.33 -19.81
CA ALA A 120 12.24 13.81 -20.75
C ALA A 120 11.76 13.85 -22.22
N ALA A 121 10.55 13.35 -22.50
CA ALA A 121 9.91 13.35 -23.81
C ALA A 121 8.96 14.55 -23.96
#